data_AF-A0A7Z9WNT8-F1
#
_entry.id   AF-A0A7Z9WNT8-F1
#
_cell.length_a   1.000
_cell.length_b   1.000
_cell.length_c   1.000
_cell.angle_alpha   90.00
_cell.angle_beta   90.00
_cell.angle_gamma   90.00
#
_symmetry.space_group_name_H-M   'P 1'
#
loop_
_entity.id
_entity.type
_entity.pdbx_description
1 polymer ?
#
loop_
_entity_poly.entity_id
_entity_poly.type
_entity_poly.pdbx_seq_one_letter_code
_entity_poly.pdbx_strand_id
1 'polypeptide(L)'
;MKVLEITREIARRFNNLYGRTFPESQGLLSHTPRLPGTDGRTMHTSYGNTIPLSASPDEIERAVMSMITDPARIHPTDPGHPEVCTVFTYHRAFHREAAPQVEEAWSARGGGLRSM
;
A
#
# COMPACT_ATOMS: atom_id res chain seq x y z
N MET A 1 0.85 -11.72 15.22
CA MET A 1 -0.04 -10.71 15.84
C MET A 1 0.22 -10.65 17.35
N LYS A 2 1.34 -10.04 17.77
CA LYS A 2 1.88 -10.20 19.13
C LYS A 2 1.18 -9.31 20.17
N VAL A 3 0.90 -8.06 19.82
CA VAL A 3 0.28 -7.09 20.73
C VAL A 3 -1.14 -7.54 21.12
N LEU A 4 -1.94 -8.01 20.16
CA LEU A 4 -3.29 -8.48 20.44
C LEU A 4 -3.31 -9.66 21.42
N GLU A 5 -2.40 -10.62 21.24
CA GLU A 5 -2.34 -11.79 22.12
C GLU A 5 -1.91 -11.41 23.53
N ILE A 6 -0.96 -10.49 23.66
CA ILE A 6 -0.57 -9.94 24.96
C ILE A 6 -1.77 -9.23 25.63
N THR A 7 -2.54 -8.45 24.87
CA THR A 7 -3.76 -7.80 25.40
C THR A 7 -4.79 -8.83 25.89
N ARG A 8 -5.01 -9.91 25.14
CA ARG A 8 -5.92 -11.01 25.56
C ARG A 8 -5.45 -11.70 26.81
N GLU A 9 -4.15 -11.96 26.90
CA GLU A 9 -3.56 -12.61 28.07
C GLU A 9 -3.72 -11.77 29.34
N ILE A 10 -3.46 -10.47 29.24
CA ILE A 10 -3.66 -9.53 30.35
C ILE A 10 -5.14 -9.49 30.75
N ALA A 11 -6.06 -9.38 29.79
CA ALA A 11 -7.50 -9.34 30.06
C ALA A 11 -8.00 -10.63 30.74
N ARG A 12 -7.58 -11.82 30.26
CA ARG A 12 -7.92 -13.12 30.85
C ARG A 12 -7.39 -13.23 32.27
N ARG A 13 -6.11 -12.89 32.48
CA ARG A 13 -5.49 -12.94 33.82
C ARG A 13 -6.19 -12.02 34.81
N PHE A 14 -6.55 -10.80 34.40
CA PHE A 14 -7.29 -9.87 35.24
C PHE A 14 -8.67 -10.43 35.61
N ASN A 15 -9.41 -10.93 34.63
CA ASN A 15 -10.75 -11.49 34.84
C ASN A 15 -10.73 -12.71 35.78
N ASN A 16 -9.67 -13.52 35.72
CA ASN A 16 -9.48 -14.66 36.61
C ASN A 16 -9.20 -14.25 38.06
N LEU A 17 -8.50 -13.14 38.28
CA LEU A 17 -8.12 -12.67 39.61
C LEU A 17 -9.20 -11.82 40.29
N TYR A 18 -9.94 -11.02 39.52
CA TYR A 18 -10.80 -9.96 40.06
C TYR A 18 -12.25 -10.04 39.58
N GLY A 19 -12.62 -11.07 38.82
CA GLY A 19 -13.93 -11.21 38.21
C GLY A 19 -14.03 -10.55 36.83
N ARG A 20 -15.07 -10.93 36.07
CA ARG A 20 -15.24 -10.52 34.67
C ARG A 20 -15.43 -9.00 34.54
N THR A 21 -14.36 -8.31 34.15
CA THR A 21 -14.33 -6.85 33.98
C THR A 21 -14.00 -6.44 32.54
N PHE A 22 -12.99 -7.08 31.93
CA PHE A 22 -12.55 -6.74 30.58
C PHE A 22 -13.09 -7.72 29.53
N PRO A 23 -13.64 -7.24 28.41
CA PRO A 23 -13.96 -8.09 27.27
C PRO A 23 -12.68 -8.57 26.56
N GLU A 24 -12.77 -9.70 25.86
CA GLU A 24 -11.64 -10.21 25.07
C GLU A 24 -11.52 -9.45 23.74
N SER A 25 -10.31 -9.01 23.41
CA SER A 25 -10.05 -8.21 22.21
C SER A 25 -10.14 -9.05 20.93
N GLN A 26 -10.78 -8.50 19.89
CA GLN A 26 -10.91 -9.14 18.58
C GLN A 26 -9.95 -8.52 17.57
N GLY A 27 -9.40 -9.36 16.69
CA GLY A 27 -8.50 -8.91 15.65
C GLY A 27 -9.29 -8.44 14.44
N LEU A 28 -9.13 -7.17 14.06
CA LEU A 28 -9.62 -6.66 12.78
C LEU A 28 -8.46 -6.71 11.78
N LEU A 29 -8.58 -7.62 10.80
CA LEU A 29 -7.57 -7.82 9.78
C LEU A 29 -7.95 -7.02 8.52
N SER A 30 -7.02 -6.20 8.04
CA SER A 30 -7.14 -5.56 6.72
C SER A 30 -6.79 -6.58 5.64
N HIS A 31 -7.60 -6.64 4.58
CA HIS A 31 -7.30 -7.39 3.36
C HIS A 31 -6.33 -6.64 2.44
N THR A 32 -6.15 -5.35 2.64
CA THR A 32 -5.29 -4.51 1.81
C THR A 32 -3.88 -4.48 2.37
N PRO A 33 -2.85 -4.81 1.56
CA PRO A 33 -1.45 -4.70 1.96
C PRO A 33 -1.08 -3.24 2.24
N ARG A 34 0.00 -3.02 2.98
CA ARG A 34 0.50 -1.66 3.21
C ARG A 34 0.87 -1.01 1.88
N LEU A 35 0.52 0.27 1.72
CA LEU A 35 0.93 1.04 0.56
C LEU A 35 2.43 1.36 0.63
N PRO A 36 3.17 1.16 -0.47
CA PRO A 36 4.55 1.61 -0.57
C PRO A 36 4.62 3.14 -0.68
N GLY A 37 5.73 3.72 -0.25
CA GLY A 37 6.07 5.11 -0.50
C GLY A 37 6.43 5.34 -1.97
N THR A 38 6.69 6.60 -2.34
CA THR A 38 7.06 6.97 -3.71
C THR A 38 8.34 6.28 -4.20
N ASP A 39 9.21 5.85 -3.29
CA ASP A 39 10.46 5.14 -3.54
C ASP A 39 10.33 3.59 -3.52
N GLY A 40 9.11 3.06 -3.43
CA GLY A 40 8.85 1.61 -3.34
C GLY A 40 9.12 0.98 -1.97
N ARG A 41 9.65 1.73 -0.99
CA ARG A 41 9.87 1.25 0.38
C ARG A 41 8.61 1.41 1.22
N THR A 42 8.64 0.98 2.49
CA THR A 42 7.55 1.30 3.42
C THR A 42 7.38 2.82 3.51
N MET A 43 6.14 3.28 3.41
CA MET A 43 5.81 4.70 3.49
C MET A 43 6.05 5.23 4.92
N HIS A 44 6.89 6.26 5.06
CA HIS A 44 7.19 6.92 6.32
C HIS A 44 7.47 8.42 6.12
N THR A 45 6.86 9.29 6.93
CA THR A 45 7.05 10.74 6.83
C THR A 45 8.51 11.16 6.94
N SER A 46 9.29 10.50 7.81
CA SER A 46 10.72 10.76 7.99
C SER A 46 11.58 10.41 6.78
N TYR A 47 11.10 9.55 5.88
CA TYR A 47 11.83 9.20 4.64
C TYR A 47 11.53 10.15 3.50
N GLY A 48 10.56 11.06 3.67
CA GLY A 48 10.12 11.97 2.61
C GLY A 48 9.43 11.26 1.44
N ASN A 49 8.99 10.00 1.62
CA ASN A 49 8.38 9.17 0.58
C ASN A 49 6.85 9.07 0.69
N THR A 50 6.22 10.05 1.34
CA THR A 50 4.78 10.06 1.63
C THR A 50 4.02 11.01 0.73
N ILE A 51 2.77 10.68 0.41
CA ILE A 51 1.82 11.60 -0.21
C ILE A 51 0.81 12.03 0.88
N PRO A 52 0.83 13.30 1.33
CA PRO A 52 -0.13 13.79 2.31
C PRO A 52 -1.57 13.73 1.79
N LEU A 53 -2.53 13.39 2.64
CA LEU A 53 -3.96 13.44 2.29
C LEU A 53 -4.45 14.86 2.00
N SER A 54 -3.76 15.87 2.53
CA SER A 54 -4.04 17.30 2.33
C SER A 54 -3.24 17.91 1.18
N ALA A 55 -2.52 17.10 0.38
CA ALA A 55 -1.72 17.60 -0.72
C ALA A 55 -2.61 18.24 -1.81
N SER A 56 -2.12 19.33 -2.38
CA SER A 56 -2.72 19.95 -3.57
C SER A 56 -2.59 19.04 -4.79
N PRO A 57 -3.42 19.21 -5.84
CA PRO A 57 -3.29 18.45 -7.09
C PRO A 57 -1.88 18.48 -7.67
N ASP A 58 -1.22 19.64 -7.66
CA ASP A 58 0.15 19.83 -8.18
C ASP A 58 1.20 19.08 -7.35
N GLU A 59 0.98 18.93 -6.04
CA GLU A 59 1.86 18.15 -5.17
C GLU A 59 1.65 16.65 -5.38
N ILE A 60 0.41 16.22 -5.55
CA ILE A 60 0.07 14.83 -5.87
C ILE A 60 0.70 14.45 -7.22
N GLU A 61 0.52 15.26 -8.25
CA GLU A 61 1.07 15.00 -9.58
C GLU A 61 2.60 14.88 -9.53
N ARG A 62 3.28 15.81 -8.88
CA ARG A 62 4.74 15.74 -8.70
C ARG A 62 5.18 14.47 -7.96
N ALA A 63 4.44 14.08 -6.92
CA ALA A 63 4.76 12.87 -6.16
C ALA A 63 4.54 11.59 -7.01
N VAL A 64 3.44 11.52 -7.77
CA VAL A 64 3.14 10.38 -8.65
C VAL A 64 4.17 10.27 -9.78
N MET A 65 4.55 11.40 -10.40
CA MET A 65 5.53 11.43 -11.49
C MET A 65 6.95 11.05 -11.04
N SER A 66 7.27 11.18 -9.76
CA SER A 66 8.57 10.76 -9.19
C SER A 66 8.59 9.32 -8.68
N MET A 67 7.47 8.59 -8.75
CA MET A 67 7.41 7.23 -8.24
C MET A 67 8.30 6.27 -9.02
N ILE A 68 8.96 5.38 -8.30
CA ILE A 68 9.68 4.26 -8.91
C ILE A 68 8.66 3.26 -9.46
N THR A 69 8.76 2.98 -10.76
CA THR A 69 7.93 1.98 -11.43
C THR A 69 8.67 0.65 -11.48
N ASP A 70 9.17 0.25 -12.64
CA ASP A 70 9.93 -0.98 -12.84
C ASP A 70 11.38 -0.64 -13.24
N PRO A 71 12.38 -0.95 -12.40
CA PRO A 71 13.79 -0.71 -12.73
C PRO A 71 14.27 -1.44 -13.99
N ALA A 72 13.64 -2.57 -14.35
CA ALA A 72 14.00 -3.35 -15.54
C ALA A 72 13.45 -2.71 -16.84
N ARG A 73 12.52 -1.78 -16.71
CA ARG A 73 11.88 -1.09 -17.83
C ARG A 73 12.64 0.19 -18.16
N ILE A 74 13.63 0.07 -19.04
CA ILE A 74 14.51 1.17 -19.42
C ILE A 74 13.78 2.11 -20.40
N HIS A 75 13.06 1.55 -21.36
CA HIS A 75 12.27 2.32 -22.32
C HIS A 75 10.76 2.19 -22.02
N PRO A 76 9.94 3.13 -22.53
CA PRO A 76 8.60 2.78 -22.97
C PRO A 76 8.72 1.64 -24.01
N THR A 77 7.73 1.03 -24.63
CA THR A 77 7.90 -0.18 -25.46
C THR A 77 8.44 -1.45 -24.75
N ASP A 78 9.39 -1.37 -23.80
CA ASP A 78 9.85 -2.53 -23.01
C ASP A 78 8.74 -3.06 -22.07
N PRO A 79 8.48 -4.38 -22.04
CA PRO A 79 7.45 -4.94 -21.17
C PRO A 79 7.75 -4.65 -19.70
N GLY A 80 6.72 -4.26 -18.94
CA GLY A 80 6.83 -3.98 -17.52
C GLY A 80 6.35 -5.14 -16.66
N HIS A 81 6.83 -5.18 -15.42
CA HIS A 81 6.46 -6.15 -14.39
C HIS A 81 5.51 -5.49 -13.37
N PRO A 82 4.19 -5.73 -13.42
CA PRO A 82 3.23 -5.10 -12.51
C PRO A 82 3.51 -5.42 -11.02
N GLU A 83 4.05 -6.61 -10.73
CA GLU A 83 4.32 -7.11 -9.39
C GLU A 83 5.42 -6.35 -8.63
N VAL A 84 6.35 -5.71 -9.35
CA VAL A 84 7.40 -4.87 -8.76
C VAL A 84 7.09 -3.37 -8.89
N CYS A 85 6.04 -3.01 -9.61
CA CYS A 85 5.69 -1.63 -9.90
C CYS A 85 4.93 -0.98 -8.73
N THR A 86 5.56 0.02 -8.10
CA THR A 86 4.93 0.82 -7.03
C THR A 86 3.63 1.46 -7.49
N VAL A 87 3.62 2.04 -8.70
CA VAL A 87 2.46 2.72 -9.27
C VAL A 87 1.30 1.74 -9.49
N PHE A 88 1.58 0.52 -9.93
CA PHE A 88 0.54 -0.50 -10.09
C PHE A 88 -0.09 -0.92 -8.75
N THR A 89 0.70 -0.94 -7.67
CA THR A 89 0.18 -1.17 -6.32
C THR A 89 -0.86 -0.12 -5.91
N TYR A 90 -0.69 1.14 -6.33
CA TYR A 90 -1.68 2.20 -6.12
C TYR A 90 -2.94 2.00 -6.96
N HIS A 91 -2.82 1.62 -8.23
CA HIS A 91 -3.98 1.28 -9.06
C HIS A 91 -4.81 0.15 -8.46
N ARG A 92 -4.18 -0.88 -7.89
CA ARG A 92 -4.89 -1.97 -7.19
C ARG A 92 -5.63 -1.50 -5.93
N ALA A 93 -5.08 -0.49 -5.23
CA ALA A 93 -5.66 0.02 -4.00
C ALA A 93 -6.82 0.99 -4.25
N PHE A 94 -6.65 1.94 -5.18
CA PHE A 94 -7.58 3.05 -5.40
C PHE A 94 -8.45 2.89 -6.65
N HIS A 95 -8.02 2.10 -7.63
CA HIS A 95 -8.68 1.97 -8.94
C HIS A 95 -8.99 0.50 -9.29
N ARG A 96 -9.61 -0.20 -8.32
CA ARG A 96 -9.79 -1.66 -8.34
C ARG A 96 -10.49 -2.20 -9.59
N GLU A 97 -11.43 -1.45 -10.16
CA GLU A 97 -12.20 -1.88 -11.33
C GLU A 97 -11.36 -1.88 -12.62
N ALA A 98 -10.48 -0.89 -12.80
CA ALA A 98 -9.60 -0.84 -13.97
C ALA A 98 -8.24 -1.54 -13.76
N ALA A 99 -7.95 -2.01 -12.54
CA ALA A 99 -6.68 -2.66 -12.25
C ALA A 99 -6.33 -3.82 -13.22
N PRO A 100 -7.27 -4.70 -13.64
CA PRO A 100 -6.95 -5.76 -14.62
C PRO A 100 -6.54 -5.22 -15.99
N GLN A 101 -7.21 -4.14 -16.44
CA GLN A 101 -6.92 -3.51 -17.74
C GLN A 101 -5.57 -2.80 -17.71
N VAL A 102 -5.23 -2.16 -16.58
CA VAL A 102 -3.92 -1.53 -16.37
C VAL A 102 -2.82 -2.59 -16.31
N GLU A 103 -3.07 -3.73 -15.67
CA GLU A 103 -2.13 -4.85 -15.60
C GLU A 103 -1.79 -5.39 -17.00
N GLU A 104 -2.83 -5.71 -17.78
CA GLU A 104 -2.67 -6.20 -19.14
C GLU A 104 -1.95 -5.18 -20.02
N ALA A 105 -2.31 -3.90 -19.94
CA ALA A 105 -1.65 -2.84 -20.67
C ALA A 105 -0.16 -2.69 -20.28
N TRP A 106 0.16 -2.83 -19.00
CA TRP A 106 1.52 -2.69 -18.47
C TRP A 106 2.42 -3.89 -18.81
N SER A 107 1.86 -5.10 -18.85
CA SER A 107 2.56 -6.32 -19.25
C SER A 107 2.70 -6.46 -20.78
N ALA A 108 1.68 -6.07 -21.54
CA ALA A 108 1.65 -6.25 -23.00
C ALA A 108 2.36 -5.12 -23.78
N ARG A 109 2.42 -3.92 -23.21
CA ARG A 109 3.10 -2.76 -23.81
C ARG A 109 4.07 -2.21 -22.79
N GLY A 110 5.29 -1.85 -23.20
CA GLY A 110 6.00 -0.78 -22.51
C GLY A 110 5.32 0.59 -22.65
N GLY A 111 3.99 0.68 -22.72
CA GLY A 111 3.28 1.95 -22.80
C GLY A 111 3.39 2.65 -21.44
N GLY A 112 4.05 3.81 -21.40
CA GLY A 112 4.03 4.63 -20.20
C GLY A 112 2.59 5.06 -19.94
N LEU A 113 2.20 5.19 -18.67
CA LEU A 113 0.91 5.73 -18.23
C LEU A 113 0.64 7.19 -18.70
N ARG A 114 1.45 7.75 -19.61
CA ARG A 114 1.31 9.10 -20.18
C ARG A 114 0.19 9.24 -21.22
N SER A 115 -0.66 8.23 -21.41
CA SER A 115 -1.70 8.23 -22.46
C SER A 115 -3.12 7.92 -21.97
N MET A 116 -3.34 7.97 -20.66
CA MET A 116 -4.67 8.08 -20.06
C MET A 116 -4.77 9.35 -19.23
#